data_AF-A0A8J8EK41-F1
#
_entry.id   AF-A0A8J8EK41-F1
#
_cell.length_a   1.000
_cell.length_b   1.000
_cell.length_c   1.000
_cell.angle_alpha   90.00
_cell.angle_beta   90.00
_cell.angle_gamma   90.00
#
_symmetry.space_group_name_H-M   'P 1'
#
loop_
_entity.id
_entity.type
_entity.pdbx_description
1 polymer ?
#
loop_
_entity_poly.entity_id
_entity_poly.type
_entity_poly.pdbx_seq_one_letter_code
_entity_poly.pdbx_strand_id
1 'polypeptide(L)'
;MRIEELYTIAQRELAKDLVFEIEDEPVTLSIRGVLLARVESKSYNFSFFELSENEFVLAVQMKGFTVYLGIEADEELEEEAYPELVRILLEHLTPQIALLITRAEKDYRGRADLLLDDDMSPEMKEFFYSLLVKHRKGEPVYEQTEVA
;
A
#
# COMPACT_ATOMS: atom_id res chain seq x y z
N MET A 1 -18.56 4.78 -13.03
CA MET A 1 -18.98 4.14 -11.78
C MET A 1 -18.39 4.90 -10.60
N ARG A 2 -19.02 4.86 -9.42
CA ARG A 2 -18.63 5.72 -8.31
C ARG A 2 -17.45 5.10 -7.55
N ILE A 3 -16.53 5.96 -7.14
CA ILE A 3 -15.40 5.65 -6.27
C ILE A 3 -15.80 4.80 -5.05
N GLU A 4 -17.05 4.91 -4.61
CA GLU A 4 -17.73 4.10 -3.57
C GLU A 4 -17.49 2.58 -3.68
N GLU A 5 -17.43 2.02 -4.89
CA GLU A 5 -17.15 0.59 -5.05
C GLU A 5 -15.69 0.24 -4.75
N LEU A 6 -14.75 1.13 -5.09
CA LEU A 6 -13.33 0.95 -4.76
C LEU A 6 -13.10 1.08 -3.26
N TYR A 7 -13.77 2.03 -2.61
CA TYR A 7 -13.84 2.11 -1.14
C TYR A 7 -14.34 0.80 -0.52
N THR A 8 -15.43 0.26 -1.06
CA THR A 8 -16.02 -1.00 -0.56
C THR A 8 -15.05 -2.17 -0.72
N ILE A 9 -14.35 -2.26 -1.84
CA ILE A 9 -13.34 -3.31 -2.06
C ILE A 9 -12.17 -3.14 -1.08
N ALA A 10 -11.64 -1.92 -0.94
CA ALA A 10 -10.55 -1.67 0.00
C ALA A 10 -10.94 -2.04 1.43
N GLN A 11 -12.13 -1.62 1.88
CA GLN A 11 -12.61 -1.91 3.22
C GLN A 11 -12.89 -3.39 3.46
N ARG A 12 -13.39 -4.15 2.47
CA ARG A 12 -13.72 -5.57 2.66
C ARG A 12 -12.54 -6.51 2.48
N GLU A 13 -11.67 -6.21 1.52
CA GLU A 13 -10.63 -7.13 1.08
C GLU A 13 -9.26 -6.81 1.68
N LEU A 14 -9.02 -5.53 2.02
CA LEU A 14 -7.73 -5.04 2.47
C LEU A 14 -7.72 -4.57 3.93
N ALA A 15 -8.79 -3.99 4.48
CA ALA A 15 -8.84 -3.61 5.90
C ALA A 15 -8.97 -4.86 6.80
N LYS A 16 -7.84 -5.41 7.23
CA LYS A 16 -7.76 -6.63 8.02
C LYS A 16 -6.45 -6.73 8.79
N ASP A 17 -6.49 -7.54 9.84
CA ASP A 17 -5.32 -7.98 10.57
C ASP A 17 -4.85 -9.31 9.97
N LEU A 18 -3.56 -9.40 9.69
CA LEU A 18 -2.90 -10.57 9.12
C LEU A 18 -1.92 -11.11 10.14
N VAL A 19 -2.04 -12.38 10.48
CA VAL A 19 -1.10 -13.03 11.41
C VAL A 19 -0.16 -13.91 10.61
N PHE A 20 1.13 -13.68 10.77
CA PHE A 20 2.20 -14.43 10.12
C PHE A 20 3.20 -14.92 11.17
N GLU A 21 3.91 -16.00 10.83
CA GLU A 21 5.07 -16.45 11.60
C GLU A 21 6.31 -15.88 10.88
N ILE A 22 7.02 -14.99 11.56
CA ILE A 22 8.23 -14.31 11.08
C ILE A 22 9.31 -14.57 12.12
N GLU A 23 10.44 -15.13 11.71
CA GLU A 23 11.53 -15.52 12.64
C GLU A 23 11.07 -16.42 13.81
N ASP A 24 10.16 -17.36 13.54
CA ASP A 24 9.52 -18.25 14.52
C ASP A 24 8.63 -17.53 15.57
N GLU A 25 8.33 -16.25 15.37
CA GLU A 25 7.45 -15.45 16.24
C GLU A 25 6.17 -15.02 15.51
N PRO A 26 4.99 -15.07 16.18
CA PRO A 26 3.74 -14.63 15.59
C PRO A 26 3.65 -13.10 15.57
N VAL A 27 3.60 -12.52 14.37
CA VAL A 27 3.46 -11.07 14.15
C VAL A 27 2.10 -10.76 13.54
N THR A 28 1.40 -9.77 14.09
CA THR A 28 0.15 -9.25 13.55
C THR A 28 0.40 -7.97 12.75
N LEU A 29 0.06 -8.00 11.46
CA LEU A 29 0.13 -6.87 10.55
C LEU A 29 -1.27 -6.36 10.24
N SER A 30 -1.54 -5.12 10.65
CA SER A 30 -2.81 -4.44 10.43
C SER A 30 -2.73 -3.55 9.19
N ILE A 31 -3.59 -3.74 8.20
CA ILE A 31 -3.68 -2.81 7.06
C ILE A 31 -4.59 -1.63 7.42
N ARG A 32 -3.99 -0.46 7.64
CA ARG A 32 -4.67 0.76 8.10
C ARG A 32 -4.91 1.78 7.00
N GLY A 33 -4.08 1.75 5.96
CA GLY A 33 -4.13 2.70 4.85
C GLY A 33 -4.24 2.03 3.49
N VAL A 34 -5.06 2.58 2.60
CA VAL A 34 -5.09 2.16 1.18
C VAL A 34 -5.21 3.40 0.31
N LEU A 35 -4.23 3.64 -0.55
CA LEU A 35 -4.28 4.71 -1.56
C LEU A 35 -4.13 4.12 -2.95
N LEU A 36 -5.02 4.50 -3.85
CA LEU A 36 -4.94 4.14 -5.26
C LEU A 36 -4.50 5.35 -6.07
N ALA A 37 -3.44 5.20 -6.86
CA ALA A 37 -2.93 6.22 -7.76
C ALA A 37 -2.80 5.68 -9.18
N ARG A 38 -3.08 6.52 -10.18
CA ARG A 38 -2.85 6.25 -11.59
C ARG A 38 -1.43 6.64 -11.93
N VAL A 39 -0.73 5.78 -12.66
CA VAL A 39 0.64 6.02 -13.14
C VAL A 39 0.74 5.71 -14.63
N GLU A 40 1.76 6.24 -15.30
CA GLU A 40 1.95 6.02 -16.73
C GLU A 40 2.48 4.62 -17.05
N SER A 41 3.30 4.06 -16.16
CA SER A 41 3.87 2.73 -16.36
C SER A 41 2.85 1.63 -16.15
N LYS A 42 2.87 0.63 -17.04
CA LYS A 42 2.08 -0.61 -16.92
C LYS A 42 2.89 -1.77 -16.37
N SER A 43 4.19 -1.57 -16.11
CA SER A 43 5.06 -2.61 -15.56
C SER A 43 4.62 -3.01 -14.17
N TYR A 44 4.84 -4.28 -13.84
CA TYR A 44 4.82 -4.72 -12.46
C TYR A 44 6.05 -4.19 -11.73
N ASN A 45 5.86 -3.56 -10.58
CA ASN A 45 6.93 -3.19 -9.67
C ASN A 45 6.38 -3.13 -8.24
N PHE A 46 7.24 -3.23 -7.24
CA PHE A 46 6.86 -2.94 -5.87
C PHE A 46 7.95 -2.14 -5.17
N SER A 47 7.59 -1.48 -4.08
CA SER A 47 8.51 -0.78 -3.19
C SER A 47 8.00 -0.93 -1.77
N PHE A 48 8.92 -1.05 -0.82
CA PHE A 48 8.63 -1.16 0.60
C PHE A 48 9.33 -0.01 1.31
N PHE A 49 8.60 0.67 2.18
CA PHE A 49 9.09 1.81 2.95
C PHE A 49 8.86 1.54 4.41
N GLU A 50 9.89 1.72 5.22
CA GLU A 50 9.75 1.87 6.66
C GLU A 50 9.47 3.34 6.96
N LEU A 51 8.45 3.59 7.78
CA LEU A 51 8.17 4.91 8.34
C LEU A 51 8.71 5.00 9.77
N SER A 52 8.56 3.91 10.53
CA SER A 52 9.08 3.67 11.87
C SER A 52 9.25 2.16 12.10
N GLU A 53 9.78 1.76 13.26
CA GLU A 53 10.10 0.37 13.63
C GLU A 53 8.90 -0.60 13.53
N ASN A 54 7.67 -0.10 13.55
CA ASN A 54 6.45 -0.91 13.42
C ASN A 54 5.48 -0.40 12.34
N GLU A 55 5.85 0.62 11.55
CA GLU A 55 5.00 1.19 10.50
C GLU A 55 5.65 1.13 9.13
N PHE A 56 4.91 0.55 8.18
CA PHE A 56 5.43 0.27 6.85
C PHE A 56 4.45 0.68 5.75
N VAL A 57 4.99 0.94 4.57
CA VAL A 57 4.20 1.13 3.35
C VAL A 57 4.65 0.18 2.26
N LEU A 58 3.73 -0.66 1.81
CA LEU A 58 3.91 -1.49 0.62
C LEU A 58 3.24 -0.81 -0.58
N ALA A 59 4.04 -0.37 -1.55
CA ALA A 59 3.56 0.16 -2.82
C ALA A 59 3.65 -0.91 -3.90
N VAL A 60 2.52 -1.27 -4.52
CA VAL A 60 2.48 -2.24 -5.62
C VAL A 60 1.95 -1.56 -6.88
N GLN A 61 2.78 -1.52 -7.91
CA GLN A 61 2.46 -0.98 -9.21
C GLN A 61 2.11 -2.09 -10.20
N MET A 62 0.97 -1.99 -10.87
CA MET A 62 0.64 -2.80 -12.04
C MET A 62 -0.48 -2.15 -12.86
N LYS A 63 -0.49 -2.44 -14.18
CA LYS A 63 -1.58 -2.04 -15.09
C LYS A 63 -1.92 -0.54 -15.12
N GLY A 64 -0.93 0.34 -14.92
CA GLY A 64 -1.16 1.79 -14.93
C GLY A 64 -1.68 2.33 -13.61
N PHE A 65 -1.56 1.56 -12.53
CA PHE A 65 -1.91 1.95 -11.17
C PHE A 65 -0.82 1.58 -10.19
N THR A 66 -0.71 2.37 -9.11
CA THR A 66 0.01 2.02 -7.90
C THR A 66 -0.99 1.99 -6.76
N VAL A 67 -0.97 0.90 -5.98
CA VAL A 67 -1.71 0.77 -4.72
C VAL A 67 -0.69 0.85 -3.59
N TYR A 68 -0.88 1.80 -2.68
CA TYR A 68 -0.11 1.92 -1.46
C TYR A 68 -0.93 1.33 -0.31
N LEU A 69 -0.32 0.43 0.46
CA LEU A 69 -0.89 -0.16 1.65
C LEU A 69 -0.10 0.31 2.86
N GLY A 70 -0.76 0.92 3.82
CA GLY A 70 -0.19 1.35 5.09
C GLY A 70 -0.41 0.23 6.10
N ILE A 71 0.68 -0.22 6.73
CA ILE A 71 0.74 -1.44 7.52
C ILE A 71 1.33 -1.09 8.88
N GLU A 72 0.65 -1.50 9.95
CA GLU A 72 1.14 -1.37 11.33
C GLU A 72 1.33 -2.76 11.92
N ALA A 73 2.52 -3.03 12.44
CA ALA A 73 2.83 -4.24 13.20
C ALA A 73 2.47 -4.05 14.68
N ASP A 74 2.08 -5.13 15.35
CA ASP A 74 1.85 -5.17 16.80
C ASP A 74 3.14 -5.12 17.62
N GLU A 75 4.27 -5.48 17.02
CA GLU A 75 5.61 -5.43 17.60
C GLU A 75 6.62 -4.81 16.62
N GLU A 76 7.75 -4.32 17.14
CA GLU A 76 8.85 -3.80 16.33
C GLU A 76 9.48 -4.93 15.51
N LEU A 77 9.82 -4.65 14.24
CA LEU A 77 10.45 -5.63 13.36
C LEU A 77 11.86 -5.21 12.99
N GLU A 78 12.81 -6.13 13.15
CA GLU A 78 14.19 -5.93 12.74
C GLU A 78 14.31 -5.90 11.20
N GLU A 79 15.24 -5.10 10.67
CA GLU A 79 15.41 -4.92 9.21
C GLU A 79 15.72 -6.25 8.49
N GLU A 80 16.34 -7.21 9.18
CA GLU A 80 16.63 -8.55 8.67
C GLU A 80 15.36 -9.33 8.28
N ALA A 81 14.24 -9.05 8.92
CA ALA A 81 12.95 -9.70 8.65
C ALA A 81 12.23 -9.11 7.42
N TYR A 82 12.62 -7.91 6.95
CA TYR A 82 11.90 -7.20 5.89
C TYR A 82 11.80 -7.97 4.57
N PRO A 83 12.86 -8.66 4.07
CA PRO A 83 12.75 -9.44 2.85
C PRO A 83 11.70 -10.56 2.93
N GLU A 84 11.62 -11.23 4.08
CA GLU A 84 10.62 -12.27 4.33
C GLU A 84 9.22 -11.68 4.44
N LEU A 85 9.07 -10.62 5.23
CA LEU A 85 7.84 -9.86 5.40
C LEU A 85 7.25 -9.42 4.05
N VAL A 86 8.06 -8.78 3.20
CA VAL A 86 7.64 -8.31 1.88
C VAL A 86 7.18 -9.48 1.00
N ARG A 87 7.90 -10.60 1.03
CA ARG A 87 7.52 -11.81 0.27
C ARG A 87 6.16 -12.31 0.71
N ILE A 88 5.94 -12.48 2.02
CA ILE A 88 4.68 -12.97 2.60
C ILE A 88 3.52 -12.01 2.27
N LEU A 89 3.74 -10.70 2.44
CA LEU A 89 2.75 -9.68 2.11
C LEU A 89 2.36 -9.71 0.64
N LEU A 90 3.33 -9.79 -0.29
CA LEU A 90 3.06 -9.87 -1.72
C LEU A 90 2.31 -11.16 -2.07
N GLU A 91 2.72 -12.31 -1.54
CA GLU A 91 2.02 -13.59 -1.74
C GLU A 91 0.56 -13.51 -1.28
N HIS A 92 0.32 -12.89 -0.12
CA HIS A 92 -1.02 -12.80 0.47
C HIS A 92 -1.92 -11.72 -0.16
N LEU A 93 -1.37 -10.54 -0.48
CA LEU A 93 -2.13 -9.34 -0.85
C LEU A 93 -2.24 -9.10 -2.35
N THR A 94 -1.37 -9.70 -3.17
CA THR A 94 -1.41 -9.53 -4.63
C THR A 94 -2.78 -9.83 -5.24
N PRO A 95 -3.50 -10.90 -4.85
CA PRO A 95 -4.84 -11.18 -5.39
C PRO A 95 -5.86 -10.04 -5.15
N GLN A 96 -5.87 -9.47 -3.95
CA GLN A 96 -6.80 -8.41 -3.55
C GLN A 96 -6.41 -7.08 -4.22
N ILE A 97 -5.12 -6.79 -4.33
CA ILE A 97 -4.61 -5.64 -5.09
C ILE A 97 -5.01 -5.77 -6.57
N ALA A 98 -4.82 -6.95 -7.16
CA ALA A 98 -5.19 -7.21 -8.56
C ALA A 98 -6.70 -7.06 -8.80
N LEU A 99 -7.54 -7.49 -7.85
CA LEU A 99 -8.98 -7.26 -7.87
C LEU A 99 -9.31 -5.76 -7.88
N LEU A 100 -8.74 -5.01 -6.94
CA LEU A 100 -8.93 -3.56 -6.82
C LEU A 100 -8.52 -2.83 -8.11
N ILE A 101 -7.33 -3.13 -8.64
CA ILE A 101 -6.80 -2.53 -9.87
C ILE A 101 -7.66 -2.91 -11.08
N THR A 102 -8.05 -4.17 -11.21
CA THR A 102 -8.91 -4.61 -12.32
C THR A 102 -10.28 -3.92 -12.28
N ARG A 103 -10.78 -3.60 -11.08
CA ARG A 103 -12.00 -2.78 -10.93
C ARG A 103 -11.74 -1.33 -11.32
N ALA A 104 -10.61 -0.76 -10.90
CA ALA A 104 -10.23 0.61 -11.22
C ALA A 104 -10.02 0.81 -12.73
N GLU A 105 -9.38 -0.12 -13.44
CA GLU A 105 -9.15 -0.06 -14.89
C GLU A 105 -10.43 0.22 -15.70
N LYS A 106 -11.56 -0.35 -15.26
CA LYS A 106 -12.83 -0.24 -15.99
C LYS A 106 -13.44 1.16 -15.92
N ASP A 107 -13.37 1.80 -14.75
CA ASP A 107 -14.30 2.87 -14.42
C ASP A 107 -13.69 4.06 -13.66
N TYR A 108 -12.50 3.91 -13.08
CA TYR A 108 -11.89 4.99 -12.29
C TYR A 108 -11.32 6.06 -13.22
N ARG A 109 -11.73 7.31 -13.03
CA ARG A 109 -11.26 8.45 -13.83
C ARG A 109 -10.35 9.42 -13.06
N GLY A 110 -10.17 9.19 -11.77
CA GLY A 110 -9.32 10.01 -10.92
C GLY A 110 -7.82 9.82 -11.20
N ARG A 111 -7.02 10.67 -10.56
CA ARG A 111 -5.55 10.55 -10.54
C ARG A 111 -5.08 9.80 -9.32
N ALA A 112 -5.52 10.18 -8.13
CA ALA A 112 -5.30 9.42 -6.91
C ALA A 112 -6.38 9.71 -5.88
N ASP A 113 -6.72 8.68 -5.11
CA ASP A 113 -7.69 8.74 -4.04
C ASP A 113 -7.30 7.82 -2.88
N LEU A 114 -7.50 8.32 -1.66
CA LEU A 114 -7.38 7.55 -0.42
C LEU A 114 -8.66 6.73 -0.25
N LEU A 115 -8.53 5.41 -0.27
CA LEU A 115 -9.61 4.42 -0.22
C LEU A 115 -9.83 3.84 1.18
N LEU A 116 -8.83 3.92 2.06
CA LEU A 116 -8.92 3.52 3.45
C LEU A 116 -8.05 4.45 4.30
N ASP A 117 -8.61 4.92 5.40
CA ASP A 117 -7.96 5.62 6.51
C ASP A 117 -8.59 5.09 7.79
N ASP A 118 -8.10 3.94 8.23
CA ASP A 118 -8.58 3.24 9.41
C ASP A 118 -7.66 3.53 10.59
N ASP A 119 -7.82 4.72 11.15
CA ASP A 119 -7.03 5.19 12.31
C ASP A 119 -5.51 5.10 12.13
N MET A 120 -5.03 5.38 10.90
CA MET A 120 -3.60 5.48 10.62
C MET A 120 -2.91 6.42 11.61
N SER A 121 -1.70 6.07 12.03
CA SER A 121 -0.85 6.94 12.83
C SER A 121 -0.65 8.34 12.21
N PRO A 122 -0.20 9.34 12.98
CA PRO A 122 0.15 10.66 12.43
C PRO A 122 1.21 10.60 11.32
N GLU A 123 2.23 9.75 11.47
CA GLU A 123 3.34 9.61 10.51
C GLU A 123 2.85 8.97 9.21
N MET A 124 2.07 7.90 9.32
CA MET A 124 1.44 7.24 8.17
C MET A 124 0.46 8.16 7.44
N LYS A 125 -0.36 8.93 8.18
CA LYS A 125 -1.24 9.94 7.59
C LYS A 125 -0.42 10.96 6.79
N GLU A 126 0.61 11.55 7.39
CA GLU A 126 1.44 12.54 6.69
C GLU A 126 2.02 11.98 5.40
N PHE A 127 2.57 10.77 5.45
CA PHE A 127 3.11 10.08 4.29
C PHE A 127 2.04 9.87 3.20
N PHE A 128 0.87 9.32 3.54
CA PHE A 128 -0.22 9.05 2.60
C PHE A 128 -0.79 10.33 1.98
N TYR A 129 -0.98 11.39 2.78
CA TYR A 129 -1.47 12.67 2.26
C TYR A 129 -0.45 13.35 1.36
N SER A 130 0.85 13.23 1.67
CA SER A 130 1.94 13.67 0.78
C SER A 130 1.87 12.97 -0.58
N LEU A 131 1.78 11.62 -0.58
CA LEU A 131 1.61 10.82 -1.79
C LEU A 131 0.38 11.22 -2.60
N LEU A 132 -0.77 11.38 -1.93
CA LEU A 132 -2.03 11.76 -2.54
C LEU A 132 -1.91 13.09 -3.29
N VAL A 133 -1.31 14.09 -2.64
CA VAL A 133 -1.12 15.43 -3.22
C VAL A 133 -0.21 15.37 -4.44
N LYS A 134 0.94 14.70 -4.34
CA LYS A 134 1.90 14.55 -5.45
C LYS A 134 1.26 13.88 -6.66
N HIS A 135 0.59 12.74 -6.47
CA HIS A 135 -0.09 12.03 -7.56
C HIS A 135 -1.21 12.84 -8.20
N ARG A 136 -2.01 13.57 -7.40
CA ARG A 136 -3.06 14.44 -7.93
C ARG A 136 -2.48 15.54 -8.81
N LYS A 137 -1.34 16.12 -8.42
CA LYS A 137 -0.62 17.11 -9.22
C LYS A 137 0.13 16.51 -10.41
N GLY A 138 0.37 15.20 -10.41
CA GLY A 138 1.22 14.53 -11.40
C GLY A 138 2.70 14.81 -11.18
N GLU A 139 3.07 15.13 -9.94
CA GLU A 139 4.45 15.30 -9.52
C GLU A 139 5.12 13.92 -9.35
N PRO A 140 6.42 13.80 -9.63
CA PRO A 140 7.14 12.58 -9.33
C PRO A 140 7.10 12.31 -7.82
N VAL A 141 6.77 11.08 -7.46
CA VAL A 141 6.68 10.66 -6.06
C VAL A 141 8.05 10.34 -5.47
N TYR A 142 8.97 9.92 -6.33
CA TYR A 142 10.37 9.64 -6.00
C TYR A 142 11.26 10.54 -6.85
N GLU A 143 12.10 11.35 -6.20
CA GLU A 143 13.40 11.67 -6.80
C GLU A 143 14.24 10.40 -6.64
N GLN A 144 14.88 9.94 -7.70
CA GLN A 144 15.79 8.80 -7.63
C GLN A 144 16.86 9.08 -6.57
N THR A 145 16.74 8.52 -5.37
CA THR A 145 17.94 8.22 -4.60
C THR A 145 18.60 7.06 -5.32
N GLU A 146 19.68 7.36 -6.03
CA GLU A 146 20.65 6.39 -6.50
C GLU A 146 20.95 5.43 -5.35
N VAL A 147 20.79 4.13 -5.61
CA VAL A 147 21.31 3.09 -4.71
C VAL A 147 22.83 3.23 -4.77
N ALA A 148 23.44 3.63 -3.65
CA ALA A 148 24.89 3.66 -3.47
C ALA A 148 25.47 2.25 -3.39
#